data_AF-A0A945VYN8-F1
#
_entry.id   AF-A0A945VYN8-F1
#
_cell.length_a   1.000
_cell.length_b   1.000
_cell.length_c   1.000
_cell.angle_alpha   90.00
_cell.angle_beta   90.00
_cell.angle_gamma   90.00
#
_symmetry.space_group_name_H-M   'P 1'
#
loop_
_entity.id
_entity.type
_entity.pdbx_description
1 polymer ?
#
loop_
_entity_poly.entity_id
_entity_poly.type
_entity_poly.pdbx_seq_one_letter_code
_entity_poly.pdbx_strand_id
1 'polypeptide(L)'
;MALDPTKHADWEIAEDSEAGMKTVYQLAEELGIEKDELLPHGHYVGKIDFNKAIKRLGSKPDGKYVDVTAITPTPLGEGKSTTTMGLVQGLGKRDKKVVGAIRQPSG
;
A
#
# COMPACT_ATOMS: atom_id res chain seq x y z
N MET A 1 17.30 9.34 -12.02
CA MET A 1 17.61 7.89 -12.19
C MET A 1 17.33 7.30 -10.83
N ALA A 2 16.46 6.29 -10.71
CA ALA A 2 16.06 5.79 -9.38
C ALA A 2 17.30 5.41 -8.56
N LEU A 3 17.34 5.83 -7.30
CA LEU A 3 18.45 5.50 -6.39
C LEU A 3 18.61 3.98 -6.24
N ASP A 4 19.87 3.53 -6.12
CA ASP A 4 20.20 2.10 -5.92
C ASP A 4 19.89 1.70 -4.47
N PRO A 5 18.90 0.81 -4.23
CA PRO A 5 18.48 0.45 -2.87
C PRO A 5 19.51 -0.36 -2.09
N THR A 6 20.59 -0.80 -2.73
CA THR A 6 21.70 -1.50 -2.06
C THR A 6 22.81 -0.54 -1.62
N LYS A 7 22.73 0.73 -2.01
CA LYS A 7 23.79 1.74 -1.79
C LYS A 7 23.33 3.00 -1.07
N HIS A 8 22.02 3.22 -0.95
CA HIS A 8 21.44 4.41 -0.34
C HIS A 8 20.61 4.04 0.88
N ALA A 9 20.41 4.98 1.79
CA ALA A 9 19.54 4.78 2.94
C ALA A 9 18.07 4.75 2.50
N ASP A 10 17.23 4.00 3.24
CA ASP A 10 15.80 3.86 2.93
C ASP A 10 15.07 5.21 2.82
N TRP A 11 15.45 6.20 3.63
CA TRP A 11 14.82 7.52 3.62
C TRP A 11 15.18 8.35 2.38
N GLU A 12 16.39 8.20 1.83
CA GLU A 12 16.80 8.88 0.59
C GLU A 12 16.01 8.32 -0.60
N ILE A 13 15.81 7.00 -0.62
CA ILE A 13 15.01 6.31 -1.64
C ILE A 13 13.54 6.75 -1.55
N ALA A 14 13.02 6.91 -0.33
CA ALA A 14 11.68 7.43 -0.10
C ALA A 14 11.53 8.86 -0.62
N GLU A 15 12.48 9.76 -0.30
CA GLU A 15 12.49 11.15 -0.77
C GLU A 15 12.56 11.26 -2.30
N ASP A 16 13.44 10.51 -2.97
CA ASP A 16 13.51 10.46 -4.44
C ASP A 16 12.19 9.95 -5.05
N SER A 17 11.52 9.01 -4.38
CA SER A 17 10.26 8.44 -4.83
C SER A 17 9.07 9.40 -4.73
N GLU A 18 9.13 10.44 -3.89
CA GLU A 18 8.04 11.40 -3.71
C GLU A 18 7.70 12.14 -5.01
N ALA A 19 8.70 12.41 -5.85
CA ALA A 19 8.53 13.09 -7.14
C ALA A 19 7.58 12.33 -8.10
N GLY A 20 7.46 11.01 -7.94
CA GLY A 20 6.58 10.14 -8.72
C GLY A 20 5.32 9.69 -8.00
N MET A 21 5.07 10.16 -6.77
CA MET A 21 3.97 9.67 -5.95
C MET A 21 2.62 10.13 -6.50
N LYS A 22 1.69 9.18 -6.67
CA LYS A 22 0.31 9.48 -7.05
C LYS A 22 -0.40 10.18 -5.90
N THR A 23 -1.20 11.19 -6.23
CA THR A 23 -2.09 11.83 -5.25
C THR A 23 -3.15 10.84 -4.76
N VAL A 24 -3.70 11.12 -3.57
CA VAL A 24 -4.79 10.31 -3.00
C VAL A 24 -6.02 10.27 -3.91
N TYR A 25 -6.25 11.31 -4.71
CA TYR A 25 -7.34 11.37 -5.69
C TYR A 25 -7.14 10.42 -6.86
N GLN A 26 -5.91 10.36 -7.41
CA GLN A 26 -5.56 9.41 -8.46
C GLN A 26 -5.66 7.96 -7.97
N LEU A 27 -5.17 7.70 -6.75
CA LEU A 27 -5.28 6.38 -6.13
C LEU A 27 -6.74 5.98 -5.91
N ALA A 28 -7.60 6.89 -5.44
CA ALA A 28 -9.02 6.62 -5.23
C ALA A 28 -9.73 6.25 -6.54
N GLU A 29 -9.45 6.97 -7.63
CA GLU A 29 -9.99 6.68 -8.95
C GLU A 29 -9.57 5.28 -9.45
N GLU A 30 -8.27 4.97 -9.36
CA GLU A 30 -7.73 3.66 -9.78
C GLU A 30 -8.28 2.48 -8.95
N LEU A 31 -8.56 2.71 -7.66
CA LEU A 31 -9.12 1.72 -6.75
C LEU A 31 -10.64 1.62 -6.83
N GLY A 32 -11.33 2.54 -7.51
CA GLY A 32 -12.80 2.58 -7.59
C GLY A 32 -13.46 3.03 -6.27
N ILE A 33 -12.76 3.86 -5.50
CA ILE A 33 -13.28 4.56 -4.32
C ILE A 33 -14.05 5.79 -4.83
N GLU A 34 -15.29 5.95 -4.36
CA GLU A 34 -16.13 7.05 -4.81
C GLU A 34 -15.76 8.37 -4.13
N LYS A 35 -16.02 9.50 -4.81
CA LYS A 35 -15.57 10.82 -4.35
C LYS A 35 -16.05 11.16 -2.94
N ASP A 36 -17.24 10.74 -2.58
CA ASP A 36 -17.85 11.00 -1.27
C ASP A 36 -17.52 9.94 -0.21
N GLU A 37 -16.76 8.89 -0.59
CA GLU A 37 -16.18 7.90 0.31
C GLU A 37 -14.75 8.28 0.72
N LEU A 38 -14.08 9.13 -0.06
CA LEU A 38 -12.73 9.60 0.25
C LEU A 38 -12.77 10.77 1.25
N LEU A 39 -11.97 10.66 2.31
CA LEU A 39 -11.71 11.73 3.27
C LEU A 39 -10.23 12.13 3.17
N PRO A 40 -9.87 13.10 2.30
CA PRO A 40 -8.47 13.47 2.06
C PRO A 40 -7.81 14.06 3.30
N HIS A 41 -6.54 13.70 3.51
CA HIS A 41 -5.65 14.29 4.50
C HIS A 41 -4.39 14.79 3.79
N GLY A 42 -4.48 16.02 3.27
CA GLY A 42 -3.47 16.56 2.35
C GLY A 42 -3.59 15.96 0.95
N HIS A 43 -2.48 15.87 0.23
CA HIS A 43 -2.46 15.49 -1.19
C HIS A 43 -2.26 13.99 -1.44
N TYR A 44 -1.65 13.27 -0.49
CA TYR A 44 -1.15 11.91 -0.72
C TYR A 44 -1.71 10.85 0.22
N VAL A 45 -2.37 11.27 1.30
CA VAL A 45 -2.95 10.39 2.31
C VAL A 45 -4.43 10.73 2.47
N GLY A 46 -5.24 9.73 2.82
CA GLY A 46 -6.66 9.92 3.09
C GLY A 46 -7.20 8.75 3.90
N LYS A 47 -8.40 8.96 4.45
CA LYS A 47 -9.21 7.89 5.04
C LYS A 47 -10.33 7.53 4.08
N ILE A 48 -10.91 6.36 4.29
CA ILE A 48 -12.09 5.89 3.56
C ILE A 48 -13.26 5.86 4.54
N ASP A 49 -14.40 6.42 4.14
CA ASP A 49 -15.68 6.25 4.85
C ASP A 49 -16.10 4.77 4.75
N PHE A 50 -15.77 4.03 5.80
CA PHE A 50 -16.03 2.60 5.91
C PHE A 50 -17.51 2.25 5.71
N ASN A 51 -18.41 3.01 6.32
CA ASN A 51 -19.84 2.68 6.31
C ASN A 51 -20.43 2.81 4.90
N LYS A 52 -20.07 3.88 4.17
CA LYS A 52 -20.49 4.06 2.79
C LYS A 52 -19.90 3.00 1.86
N ALA A 53 -18.59 2.78 1.95
CA ALA A 53 -17.88 1.84 1.09
C ALA A 53 -18.42 0.41 1.26
N ILE A 54 -18.54 -0.09 2.49
CA ILE A 54 -19.04 -1.45 2.73
C ILE A 54 -20.51 -1.60 2.33
N LYS A 55 -21.36 -0.59 2.57
CA LYS A 55 -22.76 -0.65 2.14
C LYS A 55 -22.87 -0.79 0.61
N ARG A 56 -22.07 -0.04 -0.15
CA ARG A 56 -22.05 -0.10 -1.61
C ARG A 56 -21.45 -1.40 -2.14
N LEU A 57 -20.39 -1.90 -1.48
CA LEU A 57 -19.66 -3.10 -1.89
C LEU A 57 -20.31 -4.40 -1.38
N GLY A 58 -21.33 -4.36 -0.52
CA GLY A 58 -21.86 -5.53 0.20
C GLY A 58 -22.39 -6.69 -0.67
N SER A 59 -22.60 -6.49 -1.97
CA SER A 59 -22.99 -7.56 -2.91
C SER A 59 -21.82 -8.09 -3.75
N LYS A 60 -20.62 -7.50 -3.65
CA LYS A 60 -19.44 -7.93 -4.41
C LYS A 60 -18.77 -9.10 -3.71
N PRO A 61 -18.21 -10.06 -4.47
CA PRO A 61 -17.43 -11.15 -3.89
C PRO A 61 -16.11 -10.62 -3.31
N ASP A 62 -15.64 -11.27 -2.25
CA ASP A 62 -14.34 -10.98 -1.66
C ASP A 62 -13.19 -11.31 -2.63
N GLY A 63 -12.12 -10.52 -2.51
CA GLY A 63 -10.85 -10.79 -3.17
C GLY A 63 -10.12 -12.00 -2.58
N LYS A 64 -8.96 -12.33 -3.13
CA LYS A 64 -8.06 -13.31 -2.52
C LYS A 64 -7.34 -12.68 -1.33
N TYR A 65 -7.37 -13.35 -0.19
CA TYR A 65 -6.61 -12.98 1.00
C TYR A 65 -5.29 -13.76 1.03
N VAL A 66 -4.18 -13.03 1.19
CA VAL A 66 -2.83 -13.59 1.31
C VAL A 66 -2.21 -13.07 2.59
N ASP A 67 -1.93 -13.96 3.53
CA ASP A 67 -1.25 -13.64 4.78
C ASP A 67 0.26 -13.85 4.62
N VAL A 68 1.04 -12.81 4.95
CA VAL A 68 2.51 -12.87 4.92
C VAL A 68 3.02 -13.02 6.34
N THR A 69 3.48 -14.22 6.65
CA THR A 69 4.07 -14.56 7.95
C THR A 69 5.59 -14.74 7.85
N ALA A 70 6.25 -14.86 9.01
CA ALA A 70 7.67 -15.12 9.12
C ALA A 70 7.93 -16.18 10.20
N ILE A 71 9.14 -16.73 10.21
CA ILE A 71 9.62 -17.56 11.30
C ILE A 71 9.77 -16.75 12.60
N THR A 72 10.11 -17.43 13.69
CA THR A 72 10.48 -16.77 14.95
C THR A 72 11.55 -15.69 14.71
N PRO A 73 11.36 -14.45 15.19
CA PRO A 73 12.30 -13.37 14.96
C PRO A 73 13.71 -13.68 15.47
N THR A 74 14.70 -13.18 14.74
CA THR A 74 16.12 -13.30 15.01
C THR A 74 16.78 -11.91 14.93
N PRO A 75 17.97 -11.72 15.51
CA PRO A 75 18.69 -10.45 15.41
C PRO A 75 19.09 -10.05 13.97
N LEU A 76 19.05 -10.97 13.01
CA LEU A 76 19.40 -10.70 11.62
C LEU A 76 18.26 -10.03 10.84
N GLY A 77 17.03 -10.14 11.34
CA GLY A 77 15.83 -9.64 10.68
C GLY A 77 15.34 -10.53 9.54
N GLU A 78 14.01 -10.61 9.41
CA GLU A 78 13.36 -11.55 8.48
C GLU A 78 12.82 -10.87 7.22
N GLY A 79 12.80 -9.53 7.17
CA GLY A 79 12.34 -8.79 5.99
C GLY A 79 10.85 -9.00 5.67
N LYS A 80 10.01 -9.30 6.67
CA LYS A 80 8.57 -9.57 6.46
C LYS A 80 7.84 -8.42 5.74
N SER A 81 7.96 -7.19 6.25
CA SER A 81 7.30 -6.02 5.63
C SER A 81 7.83 -5.72 4.23
N THR A 82 9.15 -5.86 4.03
CA THR A 82 9.80 -5.75 2.72
C THR A 82 9.23 -6.77 1.74
N THR A 83 9.05 -8.01 2.18
CA THR A 83 8.44 -9.09 1.40
C THR A 83 6.98 -8.79 1.08
N THR A 84 6.20 -8.25 2.02
CA THR A 84 4.80 -7.82 1.77
C THR A 84 4.73 -6.76 0.67
N MET A 85 5.58 -5.72 0.72
CA MET A 85 5.61 -4.68 -0.30
C MET A 85 6.08 -5.20 -1.66
N GLY A 86 7.13 -6.04 -1.68
CA GLY A 86 7.62 -6.68 -2.89
C GLY A 86 6.57 -7.59 -3.56
N LEU A 87 5.79 -8.33 -2.76
CA LEU A 87 4.69 -9.15 -3.26
C LEU A 87 3.59 -8.31 -3.92
N VAL A 88 3.18 -7.21 -3.28
CA VAL A 88 2.18 -6.29 -3.84
C VAL A 88 2.67 -5.69 -5.15
N GLN A 89 3.90 -5.17 -5.19
CA GLN A 89 4.50 -4.61 -6.41
C GLN A 89 4.64 -5.67 -7.52
N GLY A 90 5.08 -6.88 -7.17
CA GLY A 90 5.24 -7.99 -8.11
C GLY A 90 3.91 -8.46 -8.72
N LEU A 91 2.85 -8.52 -7.92
CA LEU A 91 1.49 -8.81 -8.40
C LEU A 91 0.97 -7.68 -9.31
N GLY A 92 1.21 -6.42 -8.95
CA GLY A 92 0.88 -5.26 -9.78
C GLY A 92 1.57 -5.30 -11.15
N LYS A 93 2.87 -5.64 -11.20
CA LYS A 93 3.62 -5.86 -12.46
C LYS A 93 3.10 -7.02 -13.32
N ARG A 94 2.23 -7.87 -12.78
CA ARG A 94 1.56 -8.99 -13.47
C ARG A 94 0.08 -8.71 -13.71
N ASP A 95 -0.28 -7.43 -13.77
CA ASP A 95 -1.62 -6.91 -14.05
C ASP A 95 -2.70 -7.43 -13.08
N LYS A 96 -2.31 -7.71 -11.82
CA LYS A 96 -3.28 -8.04 -10.76
C LYS A 96 -3.70 -6.78 -10.02
N LYS A 97 -5.00 -6.65 -9.78
CA LYS A 97 -5.55 -5.67 -8.83
C LYS A 97 -5.22 -6.13 -7.42
N VAL A 98 -4.28 -5.45 -6.76
CA VAL A 98 -3.70 -5.86 -5.48
C VAL A 98 -3.53 -4.63 -4.59
N VAL A 99 -3.75 -4.82 -3.29
CA VAL A 99 -3.50 -3.82 -2.24
C VAL A 99 -2.77 -4.50 -1.08
N GLY A 100 -1.89 -3.76 -0.41
CA GLY A 100 -1.23 -4.20 0.83
C GLY A 100 -1.88 -3.56 2.05
N ALA A 101 -2.03 -4.33 3.13
CA ALA A 101 -2.44 -3.82 4.44
C ALA A 101 -1.31 -4.05 5.44
N ILE A 102 -0.86 -2.97 6.09
CA ILE A 102 0.20 -2.99 7.11
C ILE A 102 -0.25 -2.25 8.36
N ARG A 103 0.40 -2.52 9.49
CA ARG A 103 0.13 -1.83 10.75
C ARG A 103 0.83 -0.48 10.77
N GLN A 104 0.18 0.53 11.34
CA GLN A 104 0.85 1.77 11.72
C GLN A 104 1.90 1.44 12.79
N PRO A 105 3.16 1.90 12.64
CA PRO A 105 4.17 1.74 13.68
C PRO A 105 3.77 2.52 14.93
N SER A 106 4.25 2.09 16.10
CA SER A 106 3.96 2.75 17.40
C SER A 106 4.81 3.99 17.67
N GLY A 107 5.75 4.30 16.78
CA GLY A 107 6.65 5.45 16.90
C GLY A 107 5.96 6.77 16.61
#